data_AF-A0A540NAU1-F1
#
_entry.id   AF-A0A540NAU1-F1
#
_cell.length_a   1.000
_cell.length_b   1.000
_cell.length_c   1.000
_cell.angle_alpha   90.00
_cell.angle_beta   90.00
_cell.angle_gamma   90.00
#
_symmetry.space_group_name_H-M   'P 1'
#
loop_
_entity.id
_entity.type
_entity.pdbx_description
1 polymer ?
#
loop_
_entity_poly.entity_id
_entity_poly.type
_entity_poly.pdbx_seq_one_letter_code
_entity_poly.pdbx_strand_id
1 'polypeptide(L)'
;MSSISIPATSSQAEEEMAGAKLEECCLENKQSMATSSSSVSEGSGSAIIKSPGACSPASASPTQRRTSGPIRRAKGGWTPQEDETLRNAVAAFKGKSWKKIAEFFPDRSEVQCLHRWQKVLNPELVKGPWTQEEDDKIIELVAKYGPTKWSLIAKSLPGRIGKQCRERWHNHLNPDIKKEAWTLEEELALMKAHQMHGNKWAEIAKVLPGSSDSMQSSSISHSQATSSSCRSNLMASIANAKAEVFYVTNSTYGGNPSGDITLALADAWRDACSSPWPAKVVIPEGEYYLRGAILHGPCKSPIEVQVQGYLRAPQESSQLLQQNTWVAFQYVDRLTLFGGGTFDGQMIEGITSLDSNNFHINVFACRNVTFQYVTITAPGDSVNTDGIHIGRSFGVTIDHTIIGTGDDCISLGDGSQNIVVTNVTCGPGHGISIGSLGKYPDEEPVVGVRVKNCTLTNTQNGVRIKTWPGSPTFTTASHIHFQDINMVNVSNPIFIDQEYCPYTYCGKDDPSKVKISDISFTNIKGSSATPVAVKLMCSRKIPCDGVGLTDVDLTYIGSKGPLTSQCAYVKPYITRVANALACATWPYSNSLRSGRNLTNLLTR
;
A
#
# COMPACT_ATOMS: atom_id res chain seq x y z
N MET A 1 -58.79 -2.08 45.71
CA MET A 1 -59.15 -0.95 44.84
C MET A 1 -58.12 -0.90 43.72
N SER A 2 -58.55 -1.38 42.54
CA SER A 2 -58.05 -1.08 41.18
C SER A 2 -56.55 -1.35 40.92
N SER A 3 -56.03 -2.41 40.28
CA SER A 3 -56.36 -3.14 39.04
C SER A 3 -56.76 -2.25 37.86
N ILE A 4 -55.92 -2.20 36.82
CA ILE A 4 -56.33 -2.29 35.41
C ILE A 4 -55.15 -2.79 34.57
N SER A 5 -55.49 -3.76 33.73
CA SER A 5 -54.69 -4.52 32.78
C SER A 5 -55.15 -4.17 31.36
N ILE A 6 -54.23 -4.16 30.37
CA ILE A 6 -54.35 -4.71 28.98
C ILE A 6 -55.44 -4.04 28.07
N PRO A 7 -55.21 -3.72 26.76
CA PRO A 7 -54.91 -4.77 25.78
C PRO A 7 -54.06 -4.49 24.54
N ALA A 8 -53.52 -5.60 24.03
CA ALA A 8 -53.13 -5.82 22.65
C ALA A 8 -54.39 -6.03 21.76
N THR A 9 -54.32 -5.65 20.50
CA THR A 9 -55.27 -6.07 19.47
C THR A 9 -54.54 -6.48 18.20
N SER A 10 -55.01 -7.58 17.62
CA SER A 10 -54.67 -8.14 16.31
C SER A 10 -55.94 -8.22 15.47
N SER A 11 -55.82 -7.96 14.16
CA SER A 11 -56.54 -8.57 13.01
C SER A 11 -56.25 -7.70 11.76
N GLN A 12 -55.67 -8.27 10.68
CA GLN A 12 -56.31 -8.65 9.39
C GLN A 12 -57.06 -7.51 8.69
N ALA A 13 -57.14 -7.34 7.36
CA ALA A 13 -56.49 -7.79 6.12
C ALA A 13 -57.25 -7.08 4.95
N GLU A 14 -56.59 -6.86 3.79
CA GLU A 14 -57.14 -6.66 2.40
C GLU A 14 -58.13 -5.48 2.14
N GLU A 15 -58.28 -4.81 0.99
CA GLU A 15 -57.99 -4.93 -0.46
C GLU A 15 -57.31 -3.63 -0.98
N GLU A 16 -56.40 -3.57 -1.96
CA GLU A 16 -56.42 -3.90 -3.40
C GLU A 16 -57.23 -2.96 -4.33
N MET A 17 -56.53 -2.25 -5.24
CA MET A 17 -56.77 -2.18 -6.70
C MET A 17 -55.87 -1.11 -7.34
N ALA A 18 -54.96 -1.51 -8.25
CA ALA A 18 -55.08 -1.54 -9.72
C ALA A 18 -54.30 -0.36 -10.34
N GLY A 19 -53.42 -0.51 -11.33
CA GLY A 19 -53.36 -1.51 -12.39
C GLY A 19 -53.70 -0.82 -13.71
N ALA A 20 -52.70 -0.47 -14.53
CA ALA A 20 -52.90 -0.07 -15.91
C ALA A 20 -51.87 -0.79 -16.81
N LYS A 21 -52.41 -1.69 -17.63
CA LYS A 21 -51.78 -2.48 -18.71
C LYS A 21 -51.45 -1.62 -19.93
N LEU A 22 -50.46 -2.06 -20.71
CA LEU A 22 -50.52 -2.10 -22.18
C LEU A 22 -49.43 -3.04 -22.75
N GLU A 23 -49.84 -4.27 -23.06
CA GLU A 23 -49.38 -5.12 -24.18
C GLU A 23 -50.25 -4.76 -25.41
N GLU A 24 -49.96 -4.96 -26.69
CA GLU A 24 -48.90 -5.52 -27.53
C GLU A 24 -49.28 -5.09 -28.98
N CYS A 25 -48.34 -5.00 -29.93
CA CYS A 25 -48.66 -5.15 -31.35
C CYS A 25 -47.47 -5.66 -32.19
N CYS A 26 -47.56 -6.96 -32.52
CA CYS A 26 -47.39 -7.58 -33.86
C CYS A 26 -46.07 -7.51 -34.68
N LEU A 27 -45.56 -8.73 -34.90
CA LEU A 27 -45.31 -9.42 -36.19
C LEU A 27 -43.97 -9.26 -36.94
N GLU A 28 -43.28 -10.42 -36.98
CA GLU A 28 -42.65 -11.12 -38.11
C GLU A 28 -41.78 -10.36 -39.14
N ASN A 29 -40.53 -10.82 -39.26
CA ASN A 29 -40.15 -11.55 -40.48
C ASN A 29 -38.96 -12.51 -40.27
N LYS A 30 -39.20 -13.77 -40.64
CA LYS A 30 -38.22 -14.84 -40.84
C LYS A 30 -37.64 -14.77 -42.27
N GLN A 31 -36.38 -15.16 -42.41
CA GLN A 31 -35.82 -16.03 -43.48
C GLN A 31 -34.34 -16.25 -43.09
N SER A 32 -33.87 -17.39 -42.59
CA SER A 32 -33.83 -18.80 -43.06
C SER A 32 -32.97 -19.06 -44.31
N MET A 33 -31.82 -19.72 -44.10
CA MET A 33 -31.24 -20.85 -44.86
C MET A 33 -29.84 -21.09 -44.25
N ALA A 34 -29.52 -22.13 -43.47
CA ALA A 34 -29.65 -23.59 -43.58
C ALA A 34 -28.73 -24.25 -44.61
N THR A 35 -27.87 -25.16 -44.09
CA THR A 35 -27.28 -26.38 -44.71
C THR A 35 -26.16 -26.14 -45.75
N SER A 36 -25.08 -26.92 -45.88
CA SER A 36 -24.79 -28.32 -45.54
C SER A 36 -23.29 -28.64 -45.71
N SER A 37 -22.79 -29.68 -45.01
CA SER A 37 -21.89 -30.79 -45.43
C SER A 37 -20.83 -30.56 -46.54
N SER A 38 -19.62 -31.09 -46.56
CA SER A 38 -19.02 -32.31 -45.99
C SER A 38 -17.58 -32.43 -46.54
N SER A 39 -16.68 -33.10 -45.78
CA SER A 39 -15.67 -34.09 -46.22
C SER A 39 -14.64 -33.69 -47.33
N VAL A 40 -13.35 -34.04 -47.32
CA VAL A 40 -12.61 -35.21 -46.82
C VAL A 40 -11.10 -34.92 -46.95
N SER A 41 -10.28 -35.53 -46.06
CA SER A 41 -8.94 -36.18 -46.22
C SER A 41 -8.03 -35.79 -47.40
N GLU A 42 -6.70 -35.82 -47.37
CA GLU A 42 -5.58 -36.40 -46.59
C GLU A 42 -4.34 -35.77 -47.28
N GLY A 43 -3.14 -35.55 -46.75
CA GLY A 43 -2.34 -36.29 -45.79
C GLY A 43 -0.90 -36.27 -46.32
N SER A 44 0.06 -35.94 -45.45
CA SER A 44 1.49 -36.34 -45.49
C SER A 44 2.38 -35.77 -46.62
N GLY A 45 3.62 -35.33 -46.40
CA GLY A 45 4.48 -35.31 -45.23
C GLY A 45 5.93 -35.01 -45.66
N SER A 46 6.73 -34.50 -44.72
CA SER A 46 8.20 -34.46 -44.68
C SER A 46 8.98 -33.67 -45.74
N ALA A 47 10.17 -33.11 -45.50
CA ALA A 47 10.92 -32.68 -44.33
C ALA A 47 12.22 -32.02 -44.89
N ILE A 48 12.91 -31.22 -44.06
CA ILE A 48 14.37 -31.07 -43.96
C ILE A 48 15.13 -30.01 -44.83
N ILE A 49 15.56 -28.97 -44.09
CA ILE A 49 16.91 -28.34 -43.94
C ILE A 49 17.64 -27.73 -45.17
N LYS A 50 17.94 -26.41 -45.12
CA LYS A 50 19.30 -25.81 -44.96
C LYS A 50 19.36 -24.31 -45.33
N SER A 51 19.79 -23.50 -44.37
CA SER A 51 20.57 -22.25 -44.58
C SER A 51 22.08 -22.61 -44.69
N PRO A 52 23.05 -21.66 -44.79
CA PRO A 52 23.01 -20.22 -45.05
C PRO A 52 24.10 -19.76 -46.08
N GLY A 53 24.19 -18.46 -46.36
CA GLY A 53 25.35 -17.88 -47.04
C GLY A 53 25.28 -16.37 -47.22
N ALA A 54 26.13 -15.64 -46.50
CA ALA A 54 26.27 -14.18 -46.52
C ALA A 54 27.14 -13.68 -47.70
N CYS A 55 26.92 -12.42 -48.12
CA CYS A 55 27.94 -11.39 -48.38
C CYS A 55 27.34 -10.14 -49.06
N SER A 56 27.63 -8.95 -48.52
CA SER A 56 27.68 -7.65 -49.24
C SER A 56 29.17 -7.31 -49.47
N PRO A 57 29.64 -6.11 -49.91
CA PRO A 57 29.01 -4.85 -50.37
C PRO A 57 29.76 -4.13 -51.54
N ALA A 58 29.33 -2.91 -51.94
CA ALA A 58 30.12 -1.71 -52.37
C ALA A 58 29.29 -0.79 -53.31
N SER A 59 28.92 0.45 -52.92
CA SER A 59 29.57 1.79 -53.14
C SER A 59 29.47 2.32 -54.59
N ALA A 60 29.26 3.58 -54.99
CA ALA A 60 29.24 4.92 -54.36
C ALA A 60 28.44 5.94 -55.25
N SER A 61 28.19 7.13 -54.69
CA SER A 61 27.42 8.34 -55.13
C SER A 61 28.09 9.18 -56.26
N PRO A 62 27.76 10.47 -56.53
CA PRO A 62 26.49 11.26 -56.64
C PRO A 62 26.45 12.20 -57.91
N THR A 63 25.34 12.92 -58.18
CA THR A 63 25.39 14.28 -58.79
C THR A 63 24.13 15.11 -58.53
N GLN A 64 24.35 16.42 -58.36
CA GLN A 64 23.44 17.46 -57.87
C GLN A 64 22.41 17.97 -58.89
N ARG A 65 21.26 18.46 -58.40
CA ARG A 65 20.62 19.70 -58.89
C ARG A 65 19.81 20.40 -57.78
N ARG A 66 20.03 21.72 -57.66
CA ARG A 66 19.27 22.67 -56.83
C ARG A 66 17.94 23.03 -57.50
N THR A 67 16.87 23.20 -56.73
CA THR A 67 16.03 24.41 -56.75
C THR A 67 15.08 24.45 -55.55
N SER A 68 14.99 25.66 -55.01
CA SER A 68 14.06 26.21 -54.02
C SER A 68 12.72 25.49 -53.85
N GLY A 69 12.53 24.87 -52.69
CA GLY A 69 11.23 24.49 -52.12
C GLY A 69 11.07 25.14 -50.73
N PRO A 70 9.84 25.25 -50.19
CA PRO A 70 9.60 25.92 -48.92
C PRO A 70 10.43 25.24 -47.82
N ILE A 71 11.19 26.04 -47.08
CA ILE A 71 11.99 25.57 -45.93
C ILE A 71 11.06 24.73 -45.05
N ARG A 72 11.44 23.46 -44.88
CA ARG A 72 10.67 22.48 -44.10
C ARG A 72 10.39 23.08 -42.73
N ARG A 73 9.13 23.13 -42.31
CA ARG A 73 8.75 23.51 -40.94
C ARG A 73 9.58 22.67 -39.98
N ALA A 74 10.43 23.32 -39.16
CA ALA A 74 11.18 22.64 -38.11
C ALA A 74 10.23 21.76 -37.29
N LYS A 75 10.48 20.44 -37.30
CA LYS A 75 9.73 19.46 -36.50
C LYS A 75 10.25 19.53 -35.06
N GLY A 76 9.96 20.61 -34.34
CA GLY A 76 10.36 20.78 -32.94
C GLY A 76 10.20 22.20 -32.40
N GLY A 77 9.88 22.30 -31.10
CA GLY A 77 9.85 23.56 -30.34
C GLY A 77 11.22 24.23 -30.25
N TRP A 78 11.29 25.46 -29.74
CA TRP A 78 12.56 26.17 -29.51
C TRP A 78 13.31 25.55 -28.33
N THR A 79 14.60 25.26 -28.52
CA THR A 79 15.49 24.72 -27.49
C THR A 79 16.13 25.84 -26.65
N PRO A 80 16.56 25.55 -25.41
CA PRO A 80 17.29 26.53 -24.58
C PRO A 80 18.56 27.07 -25.27
N GLN A 81 19.25 26.23 -26.04
CA GLN A 81 20.44 26.60 -26.80
C GLN A 81 20.10 27.55 -27.95
N GLU A 82 18.99 27.32 -28.65
CA GLU A 82 18.49 28.26 -29.66
C GLU A 82 18.07 29.60 -29.04
N ASP A 83 17.44 29.59 -27.86
CA ASP A 83 17.07 30.81 -27.14
C ASP A 83 18.30 31.63 -26.72
N GLU A 84 19.35 30.97 -26.22
CA GLU A 84 20.61 31.61 -25.86
C GLU A 84 21.31 32.21 -27.09
N THR A 85 21.32 31.45 -28.19
CA THR A 85 21.84 31.92 -29.49
C THR A 85 21.06 33.16 -29.96
N LEU A 86 19.74 33.17 -29.79
CA LEU A 86 18.88 34.29 -30.19
C LEU A 86 19.11 35.52 -29.31
N ARG A 87 19.33 35.35 -28.00
CA ARG A 87 19.71 36.44 -27.08
C ARG A 87 21.02 37.09 -27.50
N ASN A 88 22.04 36.28 -27.76
CA ASN A 88 23.36 36.76 -28.16
C ASN A 88 23.33 37.45 -29.52
N ALA A 89 22.61 36.89 -30.50
CA ALA A 89 22.43 37.52 -31.80
C ALA A 89 21.65 38.84 -31.71
N VAL A 90 20.57 38.91 -30.93
CA VAL A 90 19.80 40.15 -30.77
C VAL A 90 20.60 41.23 -30.05
N ALA A 91 21.41 40.87 -29.04
CA ALA A 91 22.34 41.78 -28.38
C ALA A 91 23.40 42.32 -29.36
N ALA A 92 24.00 41.45 -30.17
CA ALA A 92 25.02 41.83 -31.17
C ALA A 92 24.45 42.75 -32.28
N PHE A 93 23.25 42.47 -32.77
CA PHE A 93 22.60 43.24 -33.84
C PHE A 93 21.62 44.33 -33.34
N LYS A 94 21.60 44.60 -32.03
CA LYS A 94 20.71 45.56 -31.35
C LYS A 94 19.23 45.43 -31.74
N GLY A 95 18.77 44.21 -32.02
CA GLY A 95 17.37 43.91 -32.38
C GLY A 95 16.83 44.49 -33.70
N LYS A 96 17.70 44.96 -34.61
CA LYS A 96 17.27 45.64 -35.86
C LYS A 96 17.40 44.80 -37.13
N SER A 97 18.30 43.80 -37.17
CA SER A 97 18.66 43.08 -38.40
C SER A 97 18.24 41.61 -38.41
N TRP A 98 16.93 41.35 -38.46
CA TRP A 98 16.35 40.00 -38.32
C TRP A 98 16.76 39.01 -39.41
N LYS A 99 17.03 39.47 -40.64
CA LYS A 99 17.62 38.64 -41.70
C LYS A 99 18.95 38.04 -41.29
N LYS A 100 19.85 38.86 -40.75
CA LYS A 100 21.18 38.42 -40.29
C LYS A 100 21.08 37.57 -39.03
N ILE A 101 20.14 37.88 -38.14
CA ILE A 101 19.88 37.07 -36.93
C ILE A 101 19.38 35.66 -37.32
N ALA A 102 18.58 35.54 -38.38
CA ALA A 102 18.08 34.24 -38.86
C ALA A 102 19.19 33.34 -39.43
N GLU A 103 20.29 33.90 -39.95
CA GLU A 103 21.41 33.11 -40.50
C GLU A 103 22.10 32.23 -39.43
N PHE A 104 21.97 32.59 -38.14
CA PHE A 104 22.45 31.77 -37.03
C PHE A 104 21.61 30.52 -36.76
N PHE A 105 20.47 30.38 -37.45
CA PHE A 105 19.54 29.28 -37.29
C PHE A 105 19.33 28.54 -38.61
N PRO A 106 19.78 27.28 -38.73
CA PRO A 106 19.68 26.54 -39.98
C PRO A 106 18.22 26.27 -40.41
N ASP A 107 17.30 26.17 -39.44
CA ASP A 107 15.90 25.80 -39.67
C ASP A 107 14.87 26.83 -39.16
N ARG A 108 15.28 28.08 -38.85
CA ARG A 108 14.35 29.14 -38.38
C ARG A 108 14.37 30.35 -39.31
N SER A 109 13.20 30.90 -39.61
CA SER A 109 13.07 32.11 -40.42
C SER A 109 13.21 33.39 -39.60
N GLU A 110 13.50 34.51 -40.26
CA GLU A 110 13.58 35.84 -39.64
C GLU A 110 12.32 36.21 -38.84
N VAL A 111 11.14 35.83 -39.34
CA VAL A 111 9.86 36.07 -38.68
C VAL A 111 9.71 35.22 -37.42
N GLN A 112 10.21 33.98 -37.45
CA GLN A 112 10.19 33.10 -36.28
C GLN A 112 11.12 33.62 -35.17
N CYS A 113 12.33 34.06 -35.53
CA CYS A 113 13.27 34.69 -34.60
C CYS A 113 12.69 35.98 -34.00
N LEU A 114 12.10 36.85 -34.84
CA LEU A 114 11.43 38.07 -34.38
C LEU A 114 10.29 37.78 -33.40
N HIS A 115 9.41 36.83 -33.75
CA HIS A 115 8.30 36.45 -32.88
C HIS A 115 8.77 35.82 -31.57
N ARG A 116 9.80 34.97 -31.62
CA ARG A 116 10.37 34.35 -30.41
C ARG A 116 10.97 35.41 -29.49
N TRP A 117 11.67 36.40 -30.05
CA TRP A 117 12.18 37.53 -29.28
C TRP A 117 11.06 38.36 -28.67
N GLN A 118 10.17 38.92 -29.49
CA GLN A 118 9.13 39.86 -29.05
C GLN A 118 8.15 39.27 -28.05
N LYS A 119 7.82 37.98 -28.18
CA LYS A 119 6.75 37.34 -27.38
C LYS A 119 7.27 36.50 -26.22
N VAL A 120 8.58 36.20 -26.17
CA VAL A 120 9.12 35.25 -25.18
C VAL A 120 10.44 35.73 -24.55
N LEU A 121 11.42 36.20 -25.33
CA LEU A 121 12.78 36.45 -24.81
C LEU A 121 13.08 37.92 -24.47
N ASN A 122 12.32 38.88 -25.01
CA ASN A 122 12.54 40.31 -24.82
C ASN A 122 12.55 40.67 -23.31
N PRO A 123 13.64 41.27 -22.79
CA PRO A 123 13.74 41.69 -21.38
C PRO A 123 12.70 42.72 -20.95
N GLU A 124 12.16 43.52 -21.88
CA GLU A 124 11.11 44.52 -21.60
C GLU A 124 9.72 43.89 -21.35
N LEU A 125 9.58 42.58 -21.56
CA LEU A 125 8.33 41.86 -21.33
C LEU A 125 8.15 41.59 -19.83
N VAL A 126 7.08 42.12 -19.25
CA VAL A 126 6.73 41.89 -17.84
C VAL A 126 6.10 40.50 -17.69
N LYS A 127 6.85 39.58 -17.07
CA LYS A 127 6.42 38.20 -16.76
C LYS A 127 5.98 38.01 -15.30
N GLY A 128 6.00 39.09 -14.52
CA GLY A 128 5.69 39.11 -13.08
C GLY A 128 4.19 39.30 -12.75
N PRO A 129 3.87 39.41 -11.45
CA PRO A 129 2.48 39.52 -10.96
C PRO A 129 1.77 40.75 -11.54
N TRP A 130 0.44 40.67 -11.64
CA TRP A 130 -0.40 41.80 -12.06
C TRP A 130 -0.64 42.75 -10.89
N THR A 131 -0.54 44.04 -11.15
CA THR A 131 -0.88 45.10 -10.21
C THR A 131 -2.36 45.46 -10.31
N GLN A 132 -2.93 46.02 -9.25
CA GLN A 132 -4.34 46.42 -9.24
C GLN A 132 -4.61 47.51 -10.29
N GLU A 133 -3.66 48.42 -10.49
CA GLU A 133 -3.74 49.48 -11.48
C GLU A 133 -3.76 48.93 -12.92
N GLU A 134 -3.02 47.83 -13.18
CA GLU A 134 -3.09 47.13 -14.47
C GLU A 134 -4.45 46.45 -14.66
N ASP A 135 -4.99 45.83 -13.62
CA ASP A 135 -6.31 45.17 -13.66
C ASP A 135 -7.45 46.17 -13.90
N ASP A 136 -7.46 47.28 -13.17
CA ASP A 136 -8.45 48.35 -13.31
C ASP A 136 -8.45 48.90 -14.74
N LYS A 137 -7.26 49.05 -15.33
CA LYS A 137 -7.10 49.51 -16.71
C LYS A 137 -7.58 48.47 -17.73
N ILE A 138 -7.38 47.18 -17.47
CA ILE A 138 -7.96 46.12 -18.32
C ILE A 138 -9.48 46.16 -18.24
N ILE A 139 -10.05 46.29 -17.03
CA ILE A 139 -11.51 46.35 -16.83
C ILE A 139 -12.11 47.54 -17.56
N GLU A 140 -11.53 48.73 -17.38
CA GLU A 140 -11.96 49.95 -18.06
C GLU A 140 -11.91 49.80 -19.59
N LEU A 141 -10.78 49.32 -20.13
CA LEU A 141 -10.58 49.21 -21.57
C LEU A 141 -11.44 48.11 -22.21
N VAL A 142 -11.72 47.02 -21.49
CA VAL A 142 -12.64 45.99 -21.96
C VAL A 142 -14.08 46.49 -21.93
N ALA A 143 -14.48 47.24 -20.90
CA ALA A 143 -15.80 47.90 -20.88
C ALA A 143 -15.98 48.87 -22.05
N LYS A 144 -14.90 49.58 -22.45
CA LYS A 144 -14.92 50.56 -23.53
C LYS A 144 -14.85 49.97 -24.95
N TYR A 145 -14.02 48.96 -25.18
CA TYR A 145 -13.72 48.44 -26.53
C TYR A 145 -14.22 47.02 -26.78
N GLY A 146 -14.71 46.33 -25.75
CA GLY A 146 -15.12 44.93 -25.79
C GLY A 146 -13.96 43.92 -25.68
N PRO A 147 -14.24 42.66 -25.28
CA PRO A 147 -13.23 41.62 -24.99
C PRO A 147 -12.64 40.96 -26.26
N THR A 148 -12.40 41.72 -27.32
CA THR A 148 -11.87 41.20 -28.59
C THR A 148 -10.63 41.96 -29.07
N LYS A 149 -10.44 43.22 -28.64
CA LYS A 149 -9.39 44.12 -29.14
C LYS A 149 -8.14 44.13 -28.27
N TRP A 150 -7.61 42.96 -27.93
CA TRP A 150 -6.51 42.79 -26.95
C TRP A 150 -5.19 43.48 -27.34
N SER A 151 -4.86 43.52 -28.63
CA SER A 151 -3.67 44.22 -29.11
C SER A 151 -3.75 45.74 -28.92
N LEU A 152 -4.97 46.31 -28.88
CA LEU A 152 -5.18 47.72 -28.57
C LEU A 152 -5.09 47.95 -27.05
N ILE A 153 -5.70 47.07 -26.26
CA ILE A 153 -5.69 47.13 -24.79
C ILE A 153 -4.25 47.07 -24.25
N ALA A 154 -3.42 46.18 -24.79
CA ALA A 154 -2.02 46.03 -24.39
C ALA A 154 -1.15 47.27 -24.66
N LYS A 155 -1.51 48.16 -25.60
CA LYS A 155 -0.74 49.40 -25.83
C LYS A 155 -0.78 50.34 -24.62
N SER A 156 -1.82 50.23 -23.80
CA SER A 156 -2.01 51.04 -22.60
C SER A 156 -1.34 50.44 -21.36
N LEU A 157 -0.71 49.27 -21.48
CA LEU A 157 -0.06 48.51 -20.42
C LEU A 157 1.41 48.25 -20.79
N PRO A 158 2.34 49.09 -20.30
CA PRO A 158 3.76 48.97 -20.63
C PRO A 158 4.30 47.57 -20.32
N GLY A 159 4.93 46.94 -21.31
CA GLY A 159 5.56 45.62 -21.14
C GLY A 159 4.60 44.43 -21.05
N ARG A 160 3.27 44.62 -21.11
CA ARG A 160 2.28 43.53 -21.24
C ARG A 160 1.85 43.37 -22.69
N ILE A 161 1.63 42.13 -23.14
CA ILE A 161 1.15 41.84 -24.50
C ILE A 161 -0.33 41.47 -24.51
N GLY A 162 -0.99 41.63 -25.66
CA GLY A 162 -2.43 41.38 -25.80
C GLY A 162 -2.86 39.98 -25.37
N LYS A 163 -2.02 38.96 -25.60
CA LYS A 163 -2.28 37.61 -25.10
C LYS A 163 -2.39 37.56 -23.58
N GLN A 164 -1.47 38.22 -22.85
CA GLN A 164 -1.49 38.29 -21.39
C GLN A 164 -2.75 39.02 -20.90
N CYS A 165 -3.14 40.11 -21.55
CA CYS A 165 -4.33 40.87 -21.19
C CYS A 165 -5.62 40.04 -21.40
N ARG A 166 -5.69 39.30 -22.51
CA ARG A 166 -6.80 38.38 -22.81
C ARG A 166 -6.92 37.29 -21.74
N GLU A 167 -5.79 36.64 -21.43
CA GLU A 167 -5.74 35.59 -20.41
C GLU A 167 -6.15 36.13 -19.04
N ARG A 168 -5.64 37.32 -18.66
CA ARG A 168 -6.01 37.98 -17.41
C ARG A 168 -7.51 38.26 -17.32
N TRP A 169 -8.11 38.77 -18.40
CA TRP A 169 -9.55 39.03 -18.45
C TRP A 169 -10.39 37.76 -18.33
N HIS A 170 -10.18 36.77 -19.21
CA HIS A 170 -11.02 35.57 -19.26
C HIS A 170 -10.86 34.65 -18.05
N ASN A 171 -9.78 34.77 -17.29
CA ASN A 171 -9.51 33.88 -16.17
C ASN A 171 -9.73 34.55 -14.80
N HIS A 172 -9.69 35.89 -14.71
CA HIS A 172 -9.71 36.59 -13.41
C HIS A 172 -10.61 37.84 -13.35
N LEU A 173 -10.72 38.63 -14.42
CA LEU A 173 -11.37 39.94 -14.36
C LEU A 173 -12.79 39.98 -14.95
N ASN A 174 -13.16 39.01 -15.80
CA ASN A 174 -14.50 38.98 -16.38
C ASN A 174 -15.55 38.75 -15.27
N PRO A 175 -16.55 39.66 -15.11
CA PRO A 175 -17.55 39.56 -14.05
C PRO A 175 -18.43 38.31 -14.14
N ASP A 176 -18.56 37.71 -15.33
CA ASP A 176 -19.32 36.46 -15.53
C ASP A 176 -18.59 35.22 -15.00
N ILE A 177 -17.34 35.36 -14.55
CA ILE A 177 -16.59 34.27 -13.92
C ILE A 177 -17.13 34.11 -12.50
N LYS A 178 -17.77 32.97 -12.24
CA LYS A 178 -18.15 32.60 -10.89
C LYS A 178 -16.88 32.46 -10.04
N LYS A 179 -16.76 33.25 -8.97
CA LYS A 179 -15.66 33.15 -7.99
C LYS A 179 -15.94 32.14 -6.88
N GLU A 180 -17.08 31.47 -6.98
CA GLU A 180 -17.57 30.47 -6.03
C GLU A 180 -16.92 29.11 -6.31
N ALA A 181 -16.91 28.24 -5.30
CA ALA A 181 -16.39 26.89 -5.44
C ALA A 181 -17.25 26.10 -6.46
N TRP A 182 -16.59 25.25 -7.26
CA TRP A 182 -17.28 24.38 -8.20
C TRP A 182 -18.32 23.52 -7.46
N THR A 183 -19.55 23.53 -7.96
CA THR A 183 -20.58 22.62 -7.42
C THR A 183 -20.37 21.22 -7.95
N LEU A 184 -20.83 20.23 -7.20
CA LEU A 184 -20.72 18.82 -7.56
C LEU A 184 -21.32 18.51 -8.95
N GLU A 185 -22.44 19.15 -9.28
CA GLU A 185 -23.11 18.99 -10.57
C GLU A 185 -22.28 19.58 -11.73
N GLU A 186 -21.64 20.73 -11.50
CA GLU A 186 -20.75 21.38 -12.48
C GLU A 186 -19.44 20.59 -12.67
N GLU A 187 -18.88 20.00 -11.60
CA GLU A 187 -17.72 19.11 -11.70
C GLU A 187 -18.03 17.82 -12.47
N LEU A 188 -19.21 17.23 -12.23
CA LEU A 188 -19.68 16.04 -12.94
C LEU A 188 -19.94 16.33 -14.42
N ALA A 189 -20.60 17.45 -14.72
CA ALA A 189 -20.81 17.90 -16.09
C ALA A 189 -19.49 18.19 -16.81
N LEU A 190 -18.49 18.76 -16.10
CA LEU A 190 -17.14 19.00 -16.60
C LEU A 190 -16.41 17.69 -16.93
N MET A 191 -16.46 16.71 -16.03
CA MET A 191 -15.84 15.40 -16.23
C MET A 191 -16.50 14.64 -17.38
N LYS A 192 -17.83 14.66 -17.47
CA LYS A 192 -18.58 14.01 -18.55
C LYS A 192 -18.31 14.67 -19.91
N ALA A 193 -18.28 15.99 -19.96
CA ALA A 193 -17.95 16.74 -21.17
C ALA A 193 -16.50 16.50 -21.61
N HIS A 194 -15.55 16.41 -20.68
CA HIS A 194 -14.16 16.06 -20.98
C HIS A 194 -14.00 14.61 -21.45
N GLN A 195 -14.78 13.67 -20.91
CA GLN A 195 -14.80 12.29 -21.40
C GLN A 195 -15.32 12.20 -22.84
N MET A 196 -16.32 13.00 -23.20
CA MET A 196 -16.91 13.02 -24.54
C MET A 196 -16.08 13.80 -25.56
N HIS A 197 -15.50 14.94 -25.16
CA HIS A 197 -14.87 15.88 -26.07
C HIS A 197 -13.34 15.94 -25.93
N GLY A 198 -12.75 15.32 -24.91
CA GLY A 198 -11.33 15.40 -24.58
C GLY A 198 -10.91 16.82 -24.16
N ASN A 199 -9.68 17.22 -24.49
CA ASN A 199 -9.14 18.56 -24.17
C ASN A 199 -9.71 19.69 -25.04
N LYS A 200 -10.94 19.56 -25.55
CA LYS A 200 -11.63 20.58 -26.35
C LYS A 200 -12.37 21.55 -25.43
N TRP A 201 -11.63 22.31 -24.62
CA TRP A 201 -12.17 23.20 -23.58
C TRP A 201 -13.20 24.20 -24.09
N ALA A 202 -13.03 24.72 -25.31
CA ALA A 202 -14.00 25.63 -25.92
C ALA A 202 -15.38 24.98 -26.18
N GLU A 203 -15.46 23.65 -26.36
CA GLU A 203 -16.73 22.92 -26.46
C GLU A 203 -17.31 22.61 -25.08
N ILE A 204 -16.43 22.33 -24.10
CA ILE A 204 -16.80 22.09 -22.70
C ILE A 204 -17.35 23.37 -22.04
N ALA A 205 -16.77 24.52 -22.34
CA ALA A 205 -17.22 25.81 -21.84
C ALA A 205 -18.64 26.18 -22.30
N LYS A 206 -19.14 25.59 -23.41
CA LYS A 206 -20.51 25.81 -23.87
C LYS A 206 -21.55 25.11 -22.99
N VAL A 207 -21.17 23.99 -22.35
CA VAL A 207 -22.05 23.21 -21.48
C VAL A 207 -21.92 23.58 -20.00
N LEU A 208 -20.97 24.47 -19.67
CA LEU A 208 -20.69 24.96 -18.32
C LEU A 208 -20.59 26.50 -18.31
N PRO A 209 -21.75 27.20 -18.32
CA PRO A 209 -21.76 28.65 -18.34
C PRO A 209 -21.21 29.24 -17.03
N GLY A 210 -20.28 30.20 -17.15
CA GLY A 210 -19.70 30.94 -16.03
C GLY A 210 -18.34 30.44 -15.52
N SER A 211 -17.78 29.38 -16.11
CA SER A 211 -16.46 28.83 -15.75
C SER A 211 -15.43 29.04 -16.87
N SER A 212 -14.27 29.62 -16.54
CA SER A 212 -13.20 29.84 -17.54
C SER A 212 -12.48 28.54 -17.94
N ASP A 213 -11.91 28.49 -19.15
CA ASP A 213 -11.14 27.34 -19.65
C ASP A 213 -9.98 26.98 -18.70
N SER A 214 -9.34 27.97 -18.06
CA SER A 214 -8.31 27.71 -17.07
C SER A 214 -8.85 27.09 -15.79
N MET A 215 -10.04 27.52 -15.33
CA MET A 215 -10.67 26.92 -14.15
C MET A 215 -11.09 25.48 -14.44
N GLN A 216 -11.60 25.21 -15.64
CA GLN A 216 -11.95 23.87 -16.09
C GLN A 216 -10.72 22.96 -16.17
N SER A 217 -9.64 23.43 -16.80
CA SER A 217 -8.39 22.66 -16.92
C SER A 217 -7.70 22.46 -15.58
N SER A 218 -7.71 23.46 -14.70
CA SER A 218 -7.15 23.37 -13.35
C SER A 218 -8.00 22.48 -12.47
N SER A 219 -9.33 22.51 -12.56
CA SER A 219 -10.23 21.62 -11.83
C SER A 219 -10.06 20.16 -12.28
N ILE A 220 -9.96 19.89 -13.60
CA ILE A 220 -9.63 18.55 -14.10
C ILE A 220 -8.21 18.11 -13.72
N SER A 221 -7.24 19.03 -13.72
CA SER A 221 -5.87 18.70 -13.29
C SER A 221 -5.80 18.49 -11.78
N HIS A 222 -6.60 19.21 -10.98
CA HIS A 222 -6.76 18.96 -9.54
C HIS A 222 -7.50 17.66 -9.29
N SER A 223 -8.54 17.32 -10.05
CA SER A 223 -9.25 16.05 -9.93
C SER A 223 -8.42 14.84 -10.40
N GLN A 224 -7.50 15.06 -11.35
CA GLN A 224 -6.49 14.08 -11.78
C GLN A 224 -5.28 14.04 -10.84
N ALA A 225 -4.87 15.14 -10.20
CA ALA A 225 -3.79 15.16 -9.21
C ALA A 225 -4.26 14.66 -7.83
N THR A 226 -5.52 14.88 -7.48
CA THR A 226 -6.22 14.22 -6.38
C THR A 226 -6.68 12.82 -6.77
N SER A 227 -6.37 12.32 -7.98
CA SER A 227 -6.59 10.93 -8.38
C SER A 227 -5.59 9.92 -7.79
N SER A 228 -4.88 10.28 -6.72
CA SER A 228 -4.32 9.33 -5.76
C SER A 228 -5.19 9.15 -4.50
N SER A 229 -6.33 9.87 -4.37
CA SER A 229 -7.23 9.71 -3.20
C SER A 229 -8.73 9.96 -3.46
N CYS A 230 -9.13 10.80 -4.42
CA CYS A 230 -10.53 11.22 -4.62
C CYS A 230 -11.22 10.73 -5.90
N ARG A 231 -10.55 10.02 -6.83
CA ARG A 231 -11.25 9.24 -7.88
C ARG A 231 -12.09 8.10 -7.30
N SER A 232 -11.80 7.70 -6.07
CA SER A 232 -12.50 6.69 -5.29
C SER A 232 -13.82 7.19 -4.71
N ASN A 233 -13.92 8.44 -4.24
CA ASN A 233 -15.01 8.83 -3.34
C ASN A 233 -16.28 9.36 -4.01
N LEU A 234 -16.20 9.86 -5.26
CA LEU A 234 -17.41 10.33 -5.97
C LEU A 234 -17.97 9.32 -6.97
N MET A 235 -17.12 8.42 -7.50
CA MET A 235 -17.65 7.17 -8.02
C MET A 235 -18.17 6.30 -6.89
N ALA A 236 -17.66 6.36 -5.64
CA ALA A 236 -18.22 5.57 -4.53
C ALA A 236 -19.62 6.01 -4.04
N SER A 237 -20.14 7.19 -4.41
CA SER A 237 -21.53 7.56 -4.06
C SER A 237 -22.55 7.24 -5.16
N ILE A 238 -22.10 6.86 -6.37
CA ILE A 238 -22.96 6.38 -7.46
C ILE A 238 -22.63 4.92 -7.86
N ALA A 239 -21.47 4.41 -7.44
CA ALA A 239 -21.09 3.02 -7.55
C ALA A 239 -21.63 2.26 -6.35
N ASN A 240 -22.84 1.76 -6.55
CA ASN A 240 -23.12 0.38 -6.18
C ASN A 240 -22.24 -0.59 -7.02
N ALA A 241 -20.93 -0.34 -7.16
CA ALA A 241 -19.98 -1.31 -7.69
C ALA A 241 -19.64 -2.22 -6.53
N LYS A 242 -20.49 -3.23 -6.36
CA LYS A 242 -20.09 -4.45 -5.65
C LYS A 242 -18.70 -4.83 -6.16
N ALA A 243 -17.77 -5.11 -5.26
CA ALA A 243 -16.52 -5.77 -5.63
C ALA A 243 -16.86 -6.92 -6.59
N GLU A 244 -16.12 -7.07 -7.68
CA GLU A 244 -16.40 -8.13 -8.63
C GLU A 244 -16.21 -9.46 -7.91
N VAL A 245 -17.28 -10.27 -7.79
CA VAL A 245 -17.29 -11.45 -6.92
C VAL A 245 -17.07 -12.71 -7.75
N PHE A 246 -16.00 -13.42 -7.44
CA PHE A 246 -15.54 -14.64 -8.07
C PHE A 246 -15.81 -15.83 -7.15
N TYR A 247 -16.97 -16.46 -7.31
CA TYR A 247 -17.31 -17.67 -6.55
C TYR A 247 -16.59 -18.87 -7.16
N VAL A 248 -15.77 -19.59 -6.38
CA VAL A 248 -15.07 -20.79 -6.88
C VAL A 248 -16.03 -21.87 -7.39
N THR A 249 -17.27 -21.86 -6.92
CA THR A 249 -18.34 -22.79 -7.34
C THR A 249 -19.15 -22.32 -8.55
N ASN A 250 -18.85 -21.14 -9.10
CA ASN A 250 -19.49 -20.68 -10.33
C ASN A 250 -19.22 -21.67 -11.46
N SER A 251 -20.17 -21.86 -12.38
CA SER A 251 -20.03 -22.75 -13.54
C SER A 251 -18.81 -22.43 -14.41
N THR A 252 -18.28 -21.20 -14.34
CA THR A 252 -17.03 -20.78 -15.00
C THR A 252 -15.80 -21.51 -14.45
N TYR A 253 -15.76 -21.74 -13.13
CA TYR A 253 -14.62 -22.33 -12.43
C TYR A 253 -14.84 -23.80 -12.05
N GLY A 254 -16.10 -24.22 -11.93
CA GLY A 254 -16.49 -25.62 -11.78
C GLY A 254 -16.21 -26.24 -10.41
N GLY A 255 -15.88 -25.43 -9.39
CA GLY A 255 -15.72 -25.92 -8.02
C GLY A 255 -17.02 -26.53 -7.51
N ASN A 256 -16.94 -27.67 -6.84
CA ASN A 256 -18.09 -28.33 -6.25
C ASN A 256 -17.80 -28.74 -4.80
N PRO A 257 -18.79 -28.65 -3.90
CA PRO A 257 -18.67 -29.24 -2.57
C PRO A 257 -18.36 -30.73 -2.66
N SER A 258 -17.54 -31.20 -1.73
CA SER A 258 -16.94 -32.54 -1.64
C SER A 258 -15.97 -32.89 -2.79
N GLY A 259 -15.67 -31.96 -3.70
CA GLY A 259 -14.69 -32.13 -4.76
C GLY A 259 -13.38 -31.38 -4.54
N ASP A 260 -12.41 -31.63 -5.42
CA ASP A 260 -11.14 -30.91 -5.47
C ASP A 260 -11.31 -29.55 -6.15
N ILE A 261 -11.14 -28.46 -5.39
CA ILE A 261 -11.27 -27.08 -5.90
C ILE A 261 -9.93 -26.46 -6.28
N THR A 262 -8.84 -27.22 -6.31
CA THR A 262 -7.49 -26.70 -6.59
C THR A 262 -7.42 -25.86 -7.87
N LEU A 263 -7.97 -26.37 -8.97
CA LEU A 263 -8.00 -25.64 -10.25
C LEU A 263 -9.01 -24.50 -10.22
N ALA A 264 -10.22 -24.75 -9.69
CA ALA A 264 -11.28 -23.75 -9.61
C ALA A 264 -10.85 -22.50 -8.82
N LEU A 265 -10.16 -22.69 -7.69
CA LEU A 265 -9.62 -21.61 -6.86
C LEU A 265 -8.49 -20.87 -7.58
N ALA A 266 -7.58 -21.58 -8.26
CA ALA A 266 -6.50 -20.95 -9.01
C ALA A 266 -7.03 -20.11 -10.19
N ASP A 267 -8.04 -20.62 -10.90
CA ASP A 267 -8.68 -19.92 -12.02
C ASP A 267 -9.47 -18.70 -11.55
N ALA A 268 -10.29 -18.85 -10.51
CA ALA A 268 -11.03 -17.74 -9.90
C ALA A 268 -10.08 -16.64 -9.40
N TRP A 269 -8.96 -17.04 -8.78
CA TRP A 269 -7.93 -16.10 -8.35
C TRP A 269 -7.29 -15.36 -9.51
N ARG A 270 -6.88 -16.06 -10.58
CA ARG A 270 -6.24 -15.45 -11.75
C ARG A 270 -7.13 -14.35 -12.37
N ASP A 271 -8.41 -14.63 -12.49
CA ASP A 271 -9.38 -13.68 -13.06
C ASP A 271 -9.60 -12.50 -12.11
N ALA A 272 -9.81 -12.77 -10.82
CA ALA A 272 -9.95 -11.74 -9.78
C ALA A 272 -8.73 -10.80 -9.71
N CYS A 273 -7.52 -11.37 -9.71
CA CYS A 273 -6.26 -10.64 -9.64
C CYS A 273 -6.02 -9.79 -10.91
N SER A 274 -6.61 -10.19 -12.04
CA SER A 274 -6.56 -9.46 -13.31
C SER A 274 -7.63 -8.37 -13.45
N SER A 275 -8.58 -8.27 -12.50
CA SER A 275 -9.68 -7.30 -12.55
C SER A 275 -9.17 -5.85 -12.35
N PRO A 276 -9.61 -4.90 -13.19
CA PRO A 276 -9.29 -3.48 -13.02
C PRO A 276 -10.05 -2.82 -11.86
N TRP A 277 -10.93 -3.57 -11.17
CA TRP A 277 -11.71 -3.11 -10.02
C TRP A 277 -11.41 -3.97 -8.78
N PRO A 278 -11.75 -3.50 -7.55
CA PRO A 278 -11.66 -4.35 -6.37
C PRO A 278 -12.41 -5.67 -6.56
N ALA A 279 -11.73 -6.78 -6.31
CA ALA A 279 -12.22 -8.12 -6.58
C ALA A 279 -12.33 -8.93 -5.29
N LYS A 280 -13.29 -9.86 -5.24
CA LYS A 280 -13.50 -10.76 -4.11
C LYS A 280 -13.59 -12.20 -4.58
N VAL A 281 -12.65 -13.05 -4.18
CA VAL A 281 -12.73 -14.50 -4.36
C VAL A 281 -13.52 -15.10 -3.18
N VAL A 282 -14.58 -15.85 -3.46
CA VAL A 282 -15.43 -16.46 -2.43
C VAL A 282 -15.35 -17.98 -2.50
N ILE A 283 -14.98 -18.59 -1.38
CA ILE A 283 -15.10 -20.03 -1.15
C ILE A 283 -16.32 -20.24 -0.25
N PRO A 284 -17.50 -20.50 -0.82
CA PRO A 284 -18.75 -20.54 -0.07
C PRO A 284 -18.79 -21.74 0.90
N GLU A 285 -19.79 -21.78 1.78
CA GLU A 285 -20.00 -22.91 2.69
C GLU A 285 -20.04 -24.26 1.94
N GLY A 286 -19.46 -25.29 2.56
CA GLY A 286 -19.25 -26.61 1.98
C GLY A 286 -17.92 -27.21 2.42
N GLU A 287 -17.78 -28.53 2.29
CA GLU A 287 -16.48 -29.21 2.45
C GLU A 287 -15.79 -29.27 1.08
N TYR A 288 -14.50 -29.00 0.99
CA TYR A 288 -13.76 -29.02 -0.27
C TYR A 288 -12.39 -29.66 -0.08
N TYR A 289 -11.95 -30.46 -1.04
CA TYR A 289 -10.57 -30.92 -1.09
C TYR A 289 -9.70 -29.86 -1.76
N LEU A 290 -8.51 -29.60 -1.21
CA LEU A 290 -7.53 -28.69 -1.79
C LEU A 290 -6.15 -29.31 -1.71
N ARG A 291 -5.54 -29.61 -2.86
CA ARG A 291 -4.18 -30.19 -2.93
C ARG A 291 -3.07 -29.15 -2.77
N GLY A 292 -3.39 -27.89 -3.02
CA GLY A 292 -2.56 -26.74 -2.75
C GLY A 292 -2.93 -25.54 -3.61
N ALA A 293 -2.66 -24.34 -3.14
CA ALA A 293 -2.97 -23.11 -3.86
C ALA A 293 -1.84 -22.09 -3.70
N ILE A 294 -1.09 -21.87 -4.79
CA ILE A 294 -0.12 -20.77 -4.86
C ILE A 294 -0.71 -19.66 -5.73
N LEU A 295 -1.15 -18.61 -5.06
CA LEU A 295 -1.95 -17.53 -5.60
C LEU A 295 -1.04 -16.32 -5.80
N HIS A 296 -0.55 -16.16 -7.03
CA HIS A 296 0.43 -15.14 -7.40
C HIS A 296 -0.21 -13.79 -7.76
N GLY A 297 0.45 -12.71 -7.37
CA GLY A 297 0.29 -11.36 -7.90
C GLY A 297 1.40 -10.99 -8.89
N PRO A 298 1.56 -9.69 -9.23
CA PRO A 298 0.85 -8.54 -8.67
C PRO A 298 -0.59 -8.42 -9.21
N CYS A 299 -1.54 -8.13 -8.33
CA CYS A 299 -2.93 -7.87 -8.73
C CYS A 299 -3.14 -6.40 -9.11
N LYS A 300 -4.00 -6.16 -10.12
CA LYS A 300 -4.23 -4.80 -10.64
C LYS A 300 -4.98 -3.90 -9.65
N SER A 301 -5.75 -4.50 -8.76
CA SER A 301 -6.65 -3.84 -7.80
C SER A 301 -6.59 -4.52 -6.44
N PRO A 302 -7.10 -3.90 -5.35
CA PRO A 302 -7.28 -4.59 -4.08
C PRO A 302 -8.07 -5.89 -4.26
N ILE A 303 -7.66 -6.94 -3.56
CA ILE A 303 -8.28 -8.25 -3.68
C ILE A 303 -8.64 -8.77 -2.29
N GLU A 304 -9.85 -9.29 -2.18
CA GLU A 304 -10.39 -9.89 -0.98
C GLU A 304 -10.57 -11.40 -1.19
N VAL A 305 -10.25 -12.21 -0.19
CA VAL A 305 -10.55 -13.64 -0.17
C VAL A 305 -11.48 -13.89 1.01
N GLN A 306 -12.70 -14.31 0.71
CA GLN A 306 -13.71 -14.67 1.69
C GLN A 306 -13.84 -16.19 1.77
N VAL A 307 -13.42 -16.76 2.88
CA VAL A 307 -13.47 -18.21 3.11
C VAL A 307 -14.61 -18.53 4.08
N GLN A 308 -15.62 -19.25 3.60
CA GLN A 308 -16.76 -19.74 4.38
C GLN A 308 -16.78 -21.28 4.47
N GLY A 309 -16.19 -21.96 3.49
CA GLY A 309 -16.09 -23.42 3.43
C GLY A 309 -15.03 -24.03 4.34
N TYR A 310 -15.08 -25.34 4.48
CA TYR A 310 -14.06 -26.20 5.10
C TYR A 310 -13.16 -26.77 4.00
N LEU A 311 -11.93 -26.26 3.90
CA LEU A 311 -10.93 -26.76 2.97
C LEU A 311 -10.07 -27.80 3.66
N ARG A 312 -9.95 -28.97 3.04
CA ARG A 312 -9.23 -30.12 3.58
C ARG A 312 -8.04 -30.43 2.68
N ALA A 313 -6.83 -30.45 3.25
CA ALA A 313 -5.63 -30.90 2.56
C ALA A 313 -5.74 -32.39 2.21
N PRO A 314 -4.83 -33.01 1.45
CA PRO A 314 -4.75 -34.47 1.35
C PRO A 314 -4.13 -35.10 2.62
N GLN A 315 -4.45 -36.36 2.94
CA GLN A 315 -3.83 -37.08 4.08
C GLN A 315 -2.37 -37.44 3.81
N GLU A 316 -2.04 -37.71 2.55
CA GLU A 316 -0.71 -38.10 2.12
C GLU A 316 0.04 -36.89 1.57
N SER A 317 1.20 -36.57 2.15
CA SER A 317 2.03 -35.42 1.73
C SER A 317 2.49 -35.52 0.27
N SER A 318 2.56 -36.73 -0.29
CA SER A 318 2.84 -36.97 -1.72
C SER A 318 1.78 -36.42 -2.68
N GLN A 319 0.57 -36.16 -2.20
CA GLN A 319 -0.54 -35.65 -2.99
C GLN A 319 -0.60 -34.12 -3.04
N LEU A 320 0.14 -33.44 -2.15
CA LEU A 320 0.32 -32.00 -2.14
C LEU A 320 1.05 -31.53 -3.41
N LEU A 321 0.65 -30.38 -3.94
CA LEU A 321 1.34 -29.79 -5.10
C LEU A 321 2.75 -29.28 -4.75
N GLN A 322 3.00 -28.95 -3.48
CA GLN A 322 4.30 -28.53 -2.98
C GLN A 322 4.54 -29.09 -1.58
N GLN A 323 5.78 -29.47 -1.28
CA GLN A 323 6.12 -30.17 -0.04
C GLN A 323 6.12 -29.28 1.21
N ASN A 324 6.33 -27.96 1.06
CA ASN A 324 6.56 -27.05 2.19
C ASN A 324 5.50 -25.94 2.33
N THR A 325 4.50 -25.90 1.44
CA THR A 325 3.51 -24.83 1.41
C THR A 325 2.22 -25.36 0.81
N TRP A 326 1.16 -25.39 1.62
CA TRP A 326 -0.15 -25.83 1.17
C TRP A 326 -0.91 -24.69 0.48
N VAL A 327 -1.00 -23.52 1.11
CA VAL A 327 -1.63 -22.31 0.55
C VAL A 327 -0.70 -21.12 0.72
N ALA A 328 -0.48 -20.35 -0.35
CA ALA A 328 0.30 -19.12 -0.30
C ALA A 328 -0.26 -18.04 -1.21
N PHE A 329 -0.22 -16.80 -0.72
CA PHE A 329 -0.41 -15.59 -1.51
C PHE A 329 0.95 -14.93 -1.70
N GLN A 330 1.40 -14.77 -2.94
CA GLN A 330 2.76 -14.29 -3.22
C GLN A 330 2.74 -13.02 -4.06
N TYR A 331 3.53 -12.02 -3.67
CA TYR A 331 3.68 -10.75 -4.39
C TYR A 331 2.35 -9.99 -4.58
N VAL A 332 1.49 -10.01 -3.56
CA VAL A 332 0.17 -9.37 -3.59
C VAL A 332 0.18 -8.13 -2.71
N ASP A 333 -0.24 -7.00 -3.28
CA ASP A 333 -0.46 -5.75 -2.55
C ASP A 333 -1.95 -5.59 -2.23
N ARG A 334 -2.29 -5.07 -1.05
CA ARG A 334 -3.69 -4.78 -0.64
C ARG A 334 -4.59 -6.03 -0.63
N LEU A 335 -4.07 -7.13 -0.08
CA LEU A 335 -4.81 -8.37 0.16
C LEU A 335 -5.56 -8.31 1.50
N THR A 336 -6.84 -8.68 1.48
CA THR A 336 -7.62 -8.95 2.69
C THR A 336 -8.08 -10.42 2.69
N LEU A 337 -7.78 -11.16 3.76
CA LEU A 337 -8.27 -12.52 3.97
C LEU A 337 -9.20 -12.52 5.19
N PHE A 338 -10.43 -12.99 5.00
CA PHE A 338 -11.46 -13.00 6.04
C PHE A 338 -12.51 -14.09 5.81
N GLY A 339 -13.40 -14.28 6.78
CA GLY A 339 -14.48 -15.27 6.74
C GLY A 339 -14.37 -16.30 7.87
N GLY A 340 -15.43 -17.08 8.07
CA GLY A 340 -15.54 -18.06 9.17
C GLY A 340 -15.21 -19.50 8.78
N GLY A 341 -14.71 -19.73 7.57
CA GLY A 341 -14.34 -21.06 7.07
C GLY A 341 -13.02 -21.57 7.66
N THR A 342 -12.68 -22.81 7.33
CA THR A 342 -11.55 -23.55 7.93
C THR A 342 -10.57 -24.01 6.87
N PHE A 343 -9.28 -23.87 7.13
CA PHE A 343 -8.21 -24.59 6.43
C PHE A 343 -7.73 -25.74 7.32
N ASP A 344 -8.18 -26.95 7.04
CA ASP A 344 -7.77 -28.18 7.71
C ASP A 344 -6.62 -28.85 6.95
N GLY A 345 -5.40 -28.74 7.48
CA GLY A 345 -4.21 -29.39 6.92
C GLY A 345 -4.20 -30.93 7.02
N GLN A 346 -5.25 -31.54 7.58
CA GLN A 346 -5.40 -32.95 7.90
C GLN A 346 -4.40 -33.53 8.90
N MET A 347 -4.87 -34.58 9.57
CA MET A 347 -4.08 -35.53 10.33
C MET A 347 -3.30 -36.44 9.37
N ILE A 348 -2.00 -36.24 9.15
CA ILE A 348 -1.12 -37.37 8.87
C ILE A 348 -0.84 -38.04 10.24
N GLU A 349 -1.14 -39.33 10.35
CA GLU A 349 -0.69 -40.11 11.49
C GLU A 349 0.80 -40.32 11.25
N GLY A 350 1.60 -39.51 11.95
CA GLY A 350 2.98 -39.16 11.56
C GLY A 350 3.22 -37.70 11.10
N ILE A 351 2.24 -36.80 11.28
CA ILE A 351 2.23 -35.30 11.33
C ILE A 351 0.79 -34.83 11.08
N THR A 352 0.12 -34.18 12.02
CA THR A 352 -1.23 -33.61 11.82
C THR A 352 -1.11 -32.19 11.25
N SER A 353 -2.07 -31.27 11.42
CA SER A 353 -1.80 -29.84 11.28
C SER A 353 -2.22 -29.12 12.55
N LEU A 354 -1.55 -29.13 13.72
CA LEU A 354 -0.38 -29.84 14.29
C LEU A 354 0.92 -29.83 13.47
N ASP A 355 1.91 -29.04 13.88
CA ASP A 355 3.27 -29.08 13.32
C ASP A 355 3.30 -28.71 11.83
N SER A 356 2.83 -27.49 11.48
CA SER A 356 3.39 -26.85 10.28
C SER A 356 4.90 -26.97 10.38
N ASN A 357 5.58 -27.47 9.35
CA ASN A 357 7.05 -27.60 9.36
C ASN A 357 7.76 -26.25 9.63
N ASN A 358 7.05 -25.11 9.63
CA ASN A 358 7.53 -23.80 10.07
C ASN A 358 6.43 -22.85 10.61
N PHE A 359 5.41 -22.48 9.81
CA PHE A 359 4.47 -21.39 10.14
C PHE A 359 3.05 -21.73 9.63
N HIS A 360 1.98 -21.39 10.36
CA HIS A 360 0.60 -21.52 9.85
C HIS A 360 0.30 -20.48 8.76
N ILE A 361 0.74 -19.23 8.96
CA ILE A 361 0.67 -18.15 7.97
C ILE A 361 2.03 -17.48 7.90
N ASN A 362 2.60 -17.37 6.70
CA ASN A 362 3.84 -16.65 6.44
C ASN A 362 3.58 -15.44 5.51
N VAL A 363 3.84 -14.23 6.03
CA VAL A 363 3.68 -12.96 5.33
C VAL A 363 5.06 -12.42 5.03
N PHE A 364 5.53 -12.62 3.79
CA PHE A 364 6.88 -12.24 3.41
C PHE A 364 6.89 -11.30 2.20
N ALA A 365 7.61 -10.18 2.30
CA ALA A 365 7.73 -9.19 1.24
C ALA A 365 6.38 -8.62 0.74
N CYS A 366 5.40 -8.50 1.64
CA CYS A 366 4.06 -8.01 1.31
C CYS A 366 3.86 -6.55 1.73
N ARG A 367 2.91 -5.85 1.07
CA ARG A 367 2.50 -4.49 1.45
C ARG A 367 1.00 -4.38 1.68
N ASN A 368 0.63 -3.73 2.78
CA ASN A 368 -0.76 -3.43 3.14
C ASN A 368 -1.63 -4.70 3.20
N VAL A 369 -1.30 -5.62 4.12
CA VAL A 369 -2.05 -6.88 4.31
C VAL A 369 -2.86 -6.81 5.59
N THR A 370 -4.13 -7.23 5.55
CA THR A 370 -4.98 -7.26 6.73
C THR A 370 -5.53 -8.67 6.98
N PHE A 371 -5.35 -9.17 8.19
CA PHE A 371 -6.01 -10.36 8.73
C PHE A 371 -7.07 -9.91 9.73
N GLN A 372 -8.31 -10.36 9.51
CA GLN A 372 -9.42 -10.04 10.40
C GLN A 372 -10.28 -11.26 10.68
N TYR A 373 -10.65 -11.48 11.95
CA TYR A 373 -11.49 -12.62 12.36
C TYR A 373 -10.90 -13.99 12.04
N VAL A 374 -9.57 -14.08 11.99
CA VAL A 374 -8.88 -15.35 11.74
C VAL A 374 -8.84 -16.18 13.03
N THR A 375 -9.01 -17.49 12.91
CA THR A 375 -8.79 -18.44 14.01
C THR A 375 -7.73 -19.46 13.60
N ILE A 376 -6.66 -19.58 14.38
CA ILE A 376 -5.59 -20.57 14.22
C ILE A 376 -5.55 -21.44 15.47
N THR A 377 -5.58 -22.75 15.30
CA THR A 377 -5.55 -23.70 16.42
C THR A 377 -4.58 -24.84 16.14
N ALA A 378 -3.60 -25.02 17.03
CA ALA A 378 -2.72 -26.17 17.13
C ALA A 378 -2.46 -26.49 18.62
N PRO A 379 -2.11 -27.74 18.97
CA PRO A 379 -1.75 -28.09 20.34
C PRO A 379 -0.55 -27.29 20.87
N GLY A 380 -0.51 -27.08 22.18
CA GLY A 380 0.54 -26.30 22.83
C GLY A 380 1.92 -26.97 22.87
N ASP A 381 2.01 -28.27 22.61
CA ASP A 381 3.24 -29.05 22.50
C ASP A 381 3.76 -29.20 21.06
N SER A 382 3.07 -28.58 20.11
CA SER A 382 3.36 -28.63 18.68
C SER A 382 4.60 -27.79 18.33
N VAL A 383 5.67 -28.43 17.88
CA VAL A 383 6.97 -27.78 17.67
C VAL A 383 6.96 -26.97 16.38
N ASN A 384 7.49 -25.74 16.41
CA ASN A 384 7.59 -24.84 15.25
C ASN A 384 6.25 -24.55 14.56
N THR A 385 5.19 -24.37 15.35
CA THR A 385 3.89 -23.89 14.85
C THR A 385 3.71 -22.42 15.14
N ASP A 386 4.43 -21.54 14.45
CA ASP A 386 4.08 -20.12 14.59
C ASP A 386 2.70 -19.87 13.97
N GLY A 387 1.89 -19.02 14.59
CA GLY A 387 0.61 -18.59 14.04
C GLY A 387 0.80 -17.74 12.79
N ILE A 388 1.07 -16.45 12.97
CA ILE A 388 1.34 -15.52 11.86
C ILE A 388 2.78 -15.03 11.96
N HIS A 389 3.62 -15.50 11.03
CA HIS A 389 4.98 -14.99 10.84
C HIS A 389 4.99 -13.85 9.81
N ILE A 390 5.66 -12.74 10.12
CA ILE A 390 5.77 -11.57 9.24
C ILE A 390 7.25 -11.26 9.02
N GLY A 391 7.71 -11.18 7.77
CA GLY A 391 9.06 -10.77 7.42
C GLY A 391 9.06 -9.82 6.22
N ARG A 392 9.98 -8.86 6.21
CA ARG A 392 10.23 -7.88 5.13
C ARG A 392 8.96 -7.23 4.56
N SER A 393 7.97 -7.01 5.41
CA SER A 393 6.63 -6.58 4.99
C SER A 393 6.31 -5.21 5.57
N PHE A 394 5.50 -4.43 4.86
CA PHE A 394 5.11 -3.08 5.25
C PHE A 394 3.59 -2.96 5.41
N GLY A 395 3.11 -2.40 6.52
CA GLY A 395 1.69 -2.11 6.67
C GLY A 395 0.82 -3.36 6.90
N VAL A 396 1.27 -4.29 7.74
CA VAL A 396 0.46 -5.48 8.09
C VAL A 396 -0.43 -5.17 9.30
N THR A 397 -1.72 -5.49 9.21
CA THR A 397 -2.68 -5.38 10.30
C THR A 397 -3.26 -6.75 10.66
N ILE A 398 -3.22 -7.12 11.93
CA ILE A 398 -3.89 -8.31 12.47
C ILE A 398 -4.91 -7.83 13.49
N ASP A 399 -6.18 -8.14 13.27
CA ASP A 399 -7.30 -7.63 14.06
C ASP A 399 -8.32 -8.72 14.39
N HIS A 400 -8.93 -8.66 15.58
CA HIS A 400 -9.97 -9.59 16.08
C HIS A 400 -9.66 -11.07 15.81
N THR A 401 -8.43 -11.50 16.09
CA THR A 401 -7.93 -12.83 15.69
C THR A 401 -7.63 -13.69 16.92
N ILE A 402 -7.89 -14.99 16.85
CA ILE A 402 -7.64 -15.96 17.92
C ILE A 402 -6.58 -16.96 17.45
N ILE A 403 -5.51 -17.12 18.21
CA ILE A 403 -4.39 -17.99 17.83
C ILE A 403 -3.97 -18.82 19.04
N GLY A 404 -4.12 -20.13 18.95
CA GLY A 404 -3.48 -21.09 19.86
C GLY A 404 -2.53 -21.96 19.06
N THR A 405 -1.26 -22.01 19.46
CA THR A 405 -0.24 -22.84 18.80
C THR A 405 0.77 -23.38 19.82
N GLY A 406 1.78 -24.13 19.37
CA GLY A 406 2.89 -24.57 20.22
C GLY A 406 4.14 -23.67 20.14
N ASP A 407 4.24 -22.78 19.15
CA ASP A 407 5.31 -21.76 19.05
C ASP A 407 4.74 -20.33 19.08
N ASP A 408 5.39 -19.35 18.45
CA ASP A 408 5.01 -17.94 18.52
C ASP A 408 3.59 -17.73 17.95
N CYS A 409 2.71 -17.08 18.73
CA CYS A 409 1.38 -16.69 18.26
C CYS A 409 1.49 -15.77 17.03
N ILE A 410 2.34 -14.74 17.17
CA ILE A 410 2.71 -13.82 16.10
C ILE A 410 4.21 -13.59 16.20
N SER A 411 4.94 -13.77 15.12
CA SER A 411 6.39 -13.55 15.05
C SER A 411 6.76 -12.54 13.96
N LEU A 412 7.70 -11.63 14.24
CA LEU A 412 8.16 -10.60 13.29
C LEU A 412 9.66 -10.77 12.99
N GLY A 413 10.02 -11.12 11.76
CA GLY A 413 11.39 -11.13 11.23
C GLY A 413 11.88 -9.77 10.72
N ASP A 414 13.08 -9.77 10.14
CA ASP A 414 13.77 -8.58 9.62
C ASP A 414 12.93 -7.81 8.58
N GLY A 415 13.15 -6.50 8.46
CA GLY A 415 12.46 -5.64 7.48
C GLY A 415 10.97 -5.39 7.72
N SER A 416 10.40 -5.91 8.79
CA SER A 416 8.99 -5.71 9.13
C SER A 416 8.72 -4.29 9.63
N GLN A 417 7.88 -3.53 8.93
CA GLN A 417 7.66 -2.12 9.19
C GLN A 417 6.18 -1.73 9.22
N ASN A 418 5.80 -0.82 10.12
CA ASN A 418 4.43 -0.34 10.30
C ASN A 418 3.43 -1.50 10.49
N ILE A 419 3.64 -2.29 11.55
CA ILE A 419 2.83 -3.47 11.87
C ILE A 419 1.85 -3.13 12.99
N VAL A 420 0.60 -3.51 12.84
CA VAL A 420 -0.45 -3.31 13.85
C VAL A 420 -1.06 -4.65 14.23
N VAL A 421 -1.00 -4.98 15.51
CA VAL A 421 -1.66 -6.16 16.09
C VAL A 421 -2.65 -5.65 17.13
N THR A 422 -3.94 -5.90 16.93
CA THR A 422 -4.96 -5.41 17.86
C THR A 422 -6.08 -6.41 18.07
N ASN A 423 -6.68 -6.43 19.27
CA ASN A 423 -7.81 -7.32 19.58
C ASN A 423 -7.47 -8.81 19.34
N VAL A 424 -6.24 -9.23 19.64
CA VAL A 424 -5.78 -10.61 19.44
C VAL A 424 -5.80 -11.39 20.74
N THR A 425 -6.32 -12.62 20.71
CA THR A 425 -6.18 -13.57 21.81
C THR A 425 -5.16 -14.64 21.41
N CYS A 426 -4.06 -14.73 22.15
CA CYS A 426 -3.03 -15.75 21.97
C CYS A 426 -3.06 -16.76 23.12
N GLY A 427 -2.90 -18.05 22.84
CA GLY A 427 -2.73 -19.05 23.88
C GLY A 427 -3.38 -20.40 23.57
N PRO A 428 -2.66 -21.53 23.76
CA PRO A 428 -1.27 -21.66 24.23
C PRO A 428 -0.22 -21.18 23.19
N GLY A 429 1.07 -21.29 23.51
CA GLY A 429 2.20 -20.98 22.59
C GLY A 429 3.29 -20.09 23.21
N HIS A 430 4.15 -19.49 22.39
CA HIS A 430 5.29 -18.65 22.80
C HIS A 430 4.97 -17.14 22.86
N GLY A 431 3.73 -16.73 22.59
CA GLY A 431 3.28 -15.33 22.70
C GLY A 431 3.60 -14.50 21.46
N ILE A 432 3.67 -13.18 21.62
CA ILE A 432 3.94 -12.23 20.52
C ILE A 432 5.42 -11.85 20.55
N SER A 433 6.15 -12.20 19.49
CA SER A 433 7.61 -12.11 19.45
C SER A 433 8.11 -11.25 18.29
N ILE A 434 8.96 -10.27 18.59
CA ILE A 434 9.81 -9.61 17.58
C ILE A 434 11.16 -10.31 17.54
N GLY A 435 11.55 -10.76 16.37
CA GLY A 435 12.75 -11.52 16.07
C GLY A 435 12.50 -13.02 15.87
N SER A 436 13.55 -13.83 15.78
CA SER A 436 14.92 -13.46 16.14
C SER A 436 15.59 -12.55 15.10
N LEU A 437 16.16 -11.43 15.55
CA LEU A 437 16.92 -10.49 14.71
C LEU A 437 18.43 -10.62 14.92
N GLY A 438 19.22 -10.14 13.98
CA GLY A 438 20.68 -10.08 14.00
C GLY A 438 21.39 -11.38 13.67
N LYS A 439 20.75 -12.32 12.96
CA LYS A 439 21.37 -13.59 12.52
C LYS A 439 22.09 -13.43 11.19
N TYR A 440 21.50 -12.70 10.24
CA TYR A 440 21.98 -12.59 8.86
C TYR A 440 22.64 -11.22 8.58
N PRO A 441 23.60 -11.14 7.64
CA PRO A 441 24.31 -9.90 7.34
C PRO A 441 23.41 -8.81 6.73
N ASP A 442 22.43 -9.20 5.93
CA ASP A 442 21.58 -8.27 5.17
C ASP A 442 20.18 -8.10 5.80
N GLU A 443 20.11 -8.09 7.14
CA GLU A 443 18.85 -7.88 7.84
C GLU A 443 18.42 -6.41 7.83
N GLU A 444 17.20 -6.19 7.37
CA GLU A 444 16.58 -4.87 7.38
C GLU A 444 16.01 -4.51 8.77
N PRO A 445 15.89 -3.21 9.11
CA PRO A 445 15.31 -2.76 10.36
C PRO A 445 13.87 -3.23 10.59
N VAL A 446 13.52 -3.46 11.87
CA VAL A 446 12.12 -3.62 12.31
C VAL A 446 11.67 -2.34 12.98
N VAL A 447 10.67 -1.65 12.40
CA VAL A 447 10.29 -0.30 12.85
C VAL A 447 8.79 -0.09 12.88
N GLY A 448 8.27 0.52 13.95
CA GLY A 448 6.87 0.94 14.02
C GLY A 448 5.92 -0.24 14.22
N VAL A 449 6.11 -0.98 15.30
CA VAL A 449 5.26 -2.13 15.66
C VAL A 449 4.35 -1.71 16.82
N ARG A 450 3.04 -1.86 16.64
CA ARG A 450 2.04 -1.49 17.65
C ARG A 450 1.20 -2.72 17.98
N VAL A 451 1.33 -3.23 19.21
CA VAL A 451 0.53 -4.34 19.72
C VAL A 451 -0.40 -3.79 20.80
N LYS A 452 -1.71 -3.88 20.59
CA LYS A 452 -2.70 -3.24 21.46
C LYS A 452 -3.89 -4.15 21.81
N ASN A 453 -4.44 -4.04 23.00
CA ASN A 453 -5.69 -4.72 23.39
C ASN A 453 -5.66 -6.22 23.11
N CYS A 454 -4.61 -6.90 23.57
CA CYS A 454 -4.41 -8.33 23.35
C CYS A 454 -4.51 -9.10 24.67
N THR A 455 -4.97 -10.34 24.60
CA THR A 455 -4.99 -11.26 25.76
C THR A 455 -4.08 -12.45 25.47
N LEU A 456 -3.16 -12.75 26.39
CA LEU A 456 -2.25 -13.88 26.28
C LEU A 456 -2.52 -14.85 27.42
N THR A 457 -2.89 -16.09 27.09
CA THR A 457 -3.34 -17.09 28.06
C THR A 457 -2.48 -18.34 27.97
N ASN A 458 -1.92 -18.79 29.11
CA ASN A 458 -1.10 -20.01 29.20
C ASN A 458 0.06 -20.06 28.17
N THR A 459 0.63 -18.90 27.82
CA THR A 459 1.77 -18.82 26.91
C THR A 459 3.10 -18.87 27.66
N GLN A 460 4.14 -19.38 27.00
CA GLN A 460 5.52 -19.37 27.52
C GLN A 460 6.04 -17.94 27.68
N ASN A 461 5.72 -17.04 26.75
CA ASN A 461 6.08 -15.64 26.84
C ASN A 461 4.85 -14.77 26.57
N GLY A 462 4.86 -13.55 27.11
CA GLY A 462 3.86 -12.56 26.80
C GLY A 462 4.27 -11.81 25.54
N VAL A 463 4.88 -10.64 25.75
CA VAL A 463 5.45 -9.81 24.69
C VAL A 463 6.97 -9.89 24.74
N ARG A 464 7.58 -10.27 23.61
CA ARG A 464 9.00 -10.65 23.54
C ARG A 464 9.74 -9.92 22.43
N ILE A 465 10.98 -9.50 22.68
CA ILE A 465 11.95 -9.10 21.65
C ILE A 465 13.20 -9.98 21.81
N LYS A 466 13.60 -10.70 20.76
CA LYS A 466 14.73 -11.64 20.76
C LYS A 466 15.76 -11.27 19.68
N THR A 467 17.03 -11.12 20.06
CA THR A 467 18.12 -10.83 19.11
C THR A 467 19.33 -11.73 19.35
N TRP A 468 19.96 -12.19 18.27
CA TRP A 468 21.13 -13.05 18.33
C TRP A 468 22.35 -12.29 18.87
N PRO A 469 23.18 -12.92 19.73
CA PRO A 469 24.55 -12.50 19.94
C PRO A 469 25.37 -12.69 18.64
N GLY A 470 26.54 -12.04 18.56
CA GLY A 470 27.46 -12.19 17.43
C GLY A 470 26.90 -11.66 16.10
N SER A 471 25.95 -10.72 16.14
CA SER A 471 25.28 -10.24 14.94
C SER A 471 26.30 -9.75 13.90
N PRO A 472 26.21 -10.17 12.63
CA PRO A 472 27.23 -9.86 11.63
C PRO A 472 27.28 -8.37 11.28
N THR A 473 26.15 -7.68 11.33
CA THR A 473 25.98 -6.26 10.97
C THR A 473 25.19 -5.51 12.03
N PHE A 474 25.26 -4.18 11.98
CA PHE A 474 24.43 -3.30 12.80
C PHE A 474 23.07 -3.12 12.14
N THR A 475 22.00 -3.42 12.87
CA THR A 475 20.61 -3.14 12.47
C THR A 475 19.82 -2.63 13.67
N THR A 476 18.56 -2.26 13.49
CA THR A 476 17.75 -1.60 14.53
C THR A 476 16.38 -2.22 14.68
N ALA A 477 15.91 -2.34 15.92
CA ALA A 477 14.51 -2.58 16.27
C ALA A 477 14.00 -1.36 17.06
N SER A 478 13.06 -0.60 16.50
CA SER A 478 12.63 0.67 17.13
C SER A 478 11.16 1.04 16.96
N HIS A 479 10.67 1.95 17.81
CA HIS A 479 9.28 2.40 17.82
C HIS A 479 8.33 1.20 17.97
N ILE A 480 8.57 0.38 19.00
CA ILE A 480 7.82 -0.85 19.28
C ILE A 480 7.05 -0.66 20.58
N HIS A 481 5.72 -0.68 20.49
CA HIS A 481 4.85 -0.33 21.60
C HIS A 481 3.85 -1.44 21.86
N PHE A 482 3.86 -1.94 23.10
CA PHE A 482 2.90 -2.91 23.63
C PHE A 482 1.99 -2.20 24.62
N GLN A 483 0.68 -2.21 24.36
CA GLN A 483 -0.29 -1.44 25.10
C GLN A 483 -1.55 -2.25 25.43
N ASP A 484 -2.12 -2.07 26.62
CA ASP A 484 -3.41 -2.67 26.99
C ASP A 484 -3.37 -4.21 26.85
N ILE A 485 -2.39 -4.85 27.48
CA ILE A 485 -2.18 -6.30 27.36
C ILE A 485 -2.63 -7.00 28.63
N ASN A 486 -3.51 -8.00 28.49
CA ASN A 486 -3.95 -8.85 29.60
C ASN A 486 -3.21 -10.19 29.58
N MET A 487 -2.51 -10.51 30.65
CA MET A 487 -1.75 -11.74 30.82
C MET A 487 -2.52 -12.70 31.73
N VAL A 488 -2.72 -13.93 31.30
CA VAL A 488 -3.37 -14.98 32.09
C VAL A 488 -2.44 -16.16 32.18
N ASN A 489 -1.79 -16.34 33.34
CA ASN A 489 -0.88 -17.44 33.60
C ASN A 489 0.27 -17.54 32.57
N VAL A 490 0.92 -16.40 32.28
CA VAL A 490 2.00 -16.30 31.28
C VAL A 490 3.38 -16.49 31.93
N SER A 491 4.22 -17.37 31.38
CA SER A 491 5.48 -17.74 32.05
C SER A 491 6.52 -16.61 32.06
N ASN A 492 6.76 -15.94 30.92
CA ASN A 492 7.63 -14.76 30.81
C ASN A 492 6.85 -13.56 30.23
N PRO A 493 6.09 -12.80 31.04
CA PRO A 493 5.17 -11.77 30.56
C PRO A 493 5.82 -10.66 29.72
N ILE A 494 6.87 -10.01 30.21
CA ILE A 494 7.56 -8.92 29.50
C ILE A 494 9.03 -9.30 29.33
N PHE A 495 9.49 -9.42 28.08
CA PHE A 495 10.75 -10.07 27.79
C PHE A 495 11.56 -9.37 26.67
N ILE A 496 12.78 -8.94 26.96
CA ILE A 496 13.80 -8.58 25.96
C ILE A 496 15.01 -9.47 26.21
N ASP A 497 15.45 -10.19 25.18
CA ASP A 497 16.58 -11.11 25.23
C ASP A 497 17.53 -10.86 24.06
N GLN A 498 18.60 -10.11 24.32
CA GLN A 498 19.69 -9.89 23.35
C GLN A 498 20.82 -10.93 23.44
N GLU A 499 20.61 -12.02 24.19
CA GLU A 499 21.49 -13.18 24.28
C GLU A 499 20.81 -14.45 23.73
N TYR A 500 19.75 -14.27 22.94
CA TYR A 500 18.93 -15.34 22.41
C TYR A 500 19.77 -16.36 21.64
N CYS A 501 19.73 -17.61 22.10
CA CYS A 501 20.53 -18.70 21.58
C CYS A 501 19.76 -20.02 21.75
N PRO A 502 19.05 -20.47 20.70
CA PRO A 502 18.27 -21.71 20.75
C PRO A 502 19.12 -22.98 20.62
N TYR A 503 20.41 -22.85 20.31
CA TYR A 503 21.35 -23.97 20.14
C TYR A 503 22.43 -23.99 21.23
N THR A 504 23.22 -25.06 21.29
CA THR A 504 24.36 -25.18 22.21
C THR A 504 25.48 -24.17 21.93
N TYR A 505 25.61 -23.66 20.71
CA TYR A 505 26.65 -22.71 20.33
C TYR A 505 26.09 -21.57 19.45
N CYS A 506 26.21 -20.33 19.92
CA CYS A 506 25.74 -19.14 19.19
C CYS A 506 26.71 -17.95 19.28
N GLY A 507 27.98 -18.16 19.65
CA GLY A 507 28.95 -17.08 19.75
C GLY A 507 28.62 -16.02 20.82
N LYS A 508 28.20 -16.46 22.03
CA LYS A 508 27.82 -15.57 23.16
C LYS A 508 28.93 -14.60 23.60
N ASP A 509 30.16 -14.83 23.16
CA ASP A 509 31.31 -13.98 23.43
C ASP A 509 31.26 -12.62 22.71
N ASP A 510 30.59 -12.51 21.55
CA ASP A 510 30.32 -11.20 20.91
C ASP A 510 28.85 -10.81 21.19
N PRO A 511 28.57 -9.65 21.81
CA PRO A 511 27.21 -9.20 22.06
C PRO A 511 26.42 -8.92 20.78
N SER A 512 25.10 -8.93 20.89
CA SER A 512 24.23 -8.51 19.78
C SER A 512 24.57 -7.09 19.31
N LYS A 513 24.56 -6.89 17.98
CA LYS A 513 24.73 -5.58 17.34
C LYS A 513 23.40 -4.97 16.88
N VAL A 514 22.27 -5.56 17.26
CA VAL A 514 20.94 -5.00 17.03
C VAL A 514 20.68 -3.90 18.07
N LYS A 515 20.53 -2.64 17.63
CA LYS A 515 20.13 -1.54 18.50
C LYS A 515 18.63 -1.61 18.76
N ILE A 516 18.26 -1.79 20.03
CA ILE A 516 16.89 -1.66 20.50
C ILE A 516 16.69 -0.24 21.04
N SER A 517 15.70 0.49 20.51
CA SER A 517 15.41 1.85 20.97
C SER A 517 13.94 2.24 20.85
N ASP A 518 13.46 3.09 21.75
CA ASP A 518 12.07 3.58 21.76
C ASP A 518 11.06 2.42 21.82
N ILE A 519 11.05 1.77 22.99
CA ILE A 519 10.20 0.62 23.29
C ILE A 519 9.30 1.00 24.46
N SER A 520 8.00 0.74 24.37
CA SER A 520 7.11 0.96 25.52
C SER A 520 6.26 -0.27 25.85
N PHE A 521 6.14 -0.53 27.15
CA PHE A 521 5.21 -1.49 27.73
C PHE A 521 4.26 -0.71 28.63
N THR A 522 3.01 -0.55 28.20
CA THR A 522 2.04 0.35 28.83
C THR A 522 0.75 -0.39 29.17
N ASN A 523 0.26 -0.23 30.39
CA ASN A 523 -1.00 -0.85 30.84
C ASN A 523 -1.03 -2.37 30.61
N ILE A 524 -0.03 -3.08 31.16
CA ILE A 524 0.07 -4.54 31.09
C ILE A 524 -0.32 -5.11 32.45
N LYS A 525 -1.36 -5.95 32.48
CA LYS A 525 -1.95 -6.46 33.72
C LYS A 525 -2.22 -7.95 33.71
N GLY A 526 -2.45 -8.53 34.90
CA GLY A 526 -2.94 -9.90 35.05
C GLY A 526 -2.00 -10.80 35.86
N SER A 527 -1.77 -12.04 35.42
CA SER A 527 -1.01 -13.04 36.17
C SER A 527 0.15 -13.65 35.38
N SER A 528 1.27 -13.86 36.07
CA SER A 528 2.41 -14.63 35.59
C SER A 528 2.39 -16.05 36.16
N ALA A 529 2.91 -17.01 35.38
CA ALA A 529 3.13 -18.38 35.82
C ALA A 529 4.49 -18.59 36.52
N THR A 530 5.39 -17.60 36.44
CA THR A 530 6.72 -17.65 37.07
C THR A 530 6.99 -16.39 37.89
N PRO A 531 7.94 -16.42 38.85
CA PRO A 531 8.24 -15.23 39.65
C PRO A 531 8.95 -14.12 38.86
N VAL A 532 9.59 -14.40 37.72
CA VAL A 532 10.32 -13.37 36.94
C VAL A 532 9.38 -12.81 35.88
N ALA A 533 8.68 -11.72 36.21
CA ALA A 533 7.63 -11.18 35.34
C ALA A 533 8.15 -10.16 34.32
N VAL A 534 9.23 -9.44 34.64
CA VAL A 534 9.90 -8.50 33.74
C VAL A 534 11.36 -8.92 33.60
N LYS A 535 11.79 -9.23 32.37
CA LYS A 535 13.20 -9.50 32.09
C LYS A 535 13.68 -8.74 30.86
N LEU A 536 14.61 -7.82 31.06
CA LEU A 536 15.14 -6.89 30.06
C LEU A 536 16.66 -7.04 29.94
N MET A 537 17.11 -8.02 29.16
CA MET A 537 18.52 -8.35 28.97
C MET A 537 19.03 -7.72 27.67
N CYS A 538 19.62 -6.52 27.78
CA CYS A 538 20.14 -5.79 26.62
C CYS A 538 21.62 -6.04 26.37
N SER A 539 22.08 -5.69 25.17
CA SER A 539 23.45 -5.90 24.73
C SER A 539 24.42 -5.01 25.52
N ARG A 540 25.47 -5.63 26.07
CA ARG A 540 26.57 -4.89 26.74
C ARG A 540 27.36 -3.99 25.79
N LYS A 541 27.33 -4.27 24.48
CA LYS A 541 28.01 -3.49 23.44
C LYS A 541 27.15 -2.34 22.93
N ILE A 542 25.84 -2.59 22.82
CA ILE A 542 24.86 -1.60 22.38
C ILE A 542 23.67 -1.63 23.34
N PRO A 543 23.76 -0.94 24.50
CA PRO A 543 22.68 -0.88 25.48
C PRO A 543 21.35 -0.44 24.87
N CYS A 544 20.24 -0.96 25.40
CA CYS A 544 18.91 -0.48 25.02
C CYS A 544 18.73 0.97 25.45
N ASP A 545 18.05 1.75 24.63
CA ASP A 545 17.74 3.15 24.90
C ASP A 545 16.23 3.39 24.76
N GLY A 546 15.66 4.34 25.49
CA GLY A 546 14.23 4.64 25.29
C GLY A 546 13.26 3.53 25.72
N VAL A 547 13.59 2.69 26.71
CA VAL A 547 12.67 1.61 27.16
C VAL A 547 11.76 2.13 28.28
N GLY A 548 10.45 2.10 28.11
CA GLY A 548 9.47 2.56 29.08
C GLY A 548 8.62 1.42 29.67
N LEU A 549 8.44 1.43 30.99
CA LEU A 549 7.50 0.59 31.73
C LEU A 549 6.49 1.50 32.43
N THR A 550 5.23 1.48 31.99
CA THR A 550 4.17 2.33 32.54
C THR A 550 2.93 1.50 32.86
N ASP A 551 2.38 1.63 34.07
CA ASP A 551 1.16 0.92 34.48
C ASP A 551 1.28 -0.61 34.29
N VAL A 552 2.33 -1.21 34.86
CA VAL A 552 2.53 -2.68 34.83
C VAL A 552 2.10 -3.27 36.17
N ASP A 553 1.02 -4.06 36.14
CA ASP A 553 0.37 -4.66 37.30
C ASP A 553 0.20 -6.17 37.13
N LEU A 554 1.25 -6.92 37.44
CA LEU A 554 1.29 -8.37 37.32
C LEU A 554 1.30 -9.03 38.71
N THR A 555 0.60 -10.15 38.81
CA THR A 555 0.53 -10.96 40.03
C THR A 555 1.13 -12.35 39.80
N TYR A 556 1.64 -12.98 40.86
CA TYR A 556 2.13 -14.36 40.84
C TYR A 556 1.69 -15.05 42.13
N ILE A 557 0.99 -16.17 42.00
CA ILE A 557 0.43 -16.95 43.13
C ILE A 557 1.09 -18.34 43.15
N GLY A 558 2.41 -18.40 43.04
CA GLY A 558 3.15 -19.65 43.11
C GLY A 558 4.13 -19.69 44.29
N SER A 559 4.65 -20.88 44.59
CA SER A 559 5.50 -21.14 45.76
C SER A 559 6.97 -20.73 45.57
N LYS A 560 7.38 -20.33 44.35
CA LYS A 560 8.78 -20.03 44.00
C LYS A 560 9.26 -18.62 44.42
N GLY A 561 8.64 -18.03 45.42
CA GLY A 561 8.98 -16.69 45.93
C GLY A 561 8.15 -15.55 45.32
N PRO A 562 8.45 -14.29 45.69
CA PRO A 562 7.70 -13.14 45.21
C PRO A 562 7.95 -12.87 43.72
N LEU A 563 7.10 -12.04 43.15
CA LEU A 563 7.30 -11.46 41.83
C LEU A 563 8.60 -10.64 41.81
N THR A 564 9.36 -10.70 40.72
CA THR A 564 10.70 -10.09 40.57
C THR A 564 10.94 -9.63 39.13
N SER A 565 12.04 -8.88 38.95
CA SER A 565 12.55 -8.46 37.65
C SER A 565 14.04 -8.76 37.49
N GLN A 566 14.49 -8.89 36.23
CA GLN A 566 15.90 -9.04 35.85
C GLN A 566 16.23 -8.09 34.71
N CYS A 567 17.12 -7.14 34.91
CA CYS A 567 17.41 -6.14 33.89
C CYS A 567 18.91 -5.98 33.73
N ALA A 568 19.40 -5.79 32.51
CA ALA A 568 20.81 -5.62 32.20
C ALA A 568 21.03 -4.66 31.03
N TYR A 569 22.01 -3.76 31.18
CA TYR A 569 22.40 -2.80 30.14
C TYR A 569 21.22 -1.98 29.59
N VAL A 570 20.30 -1.59 30.48
CA VAL A 570 19.12 -0.78 30.19
C VAL A 570 18.84 0.14 31.38
N LYS A 571 18.35 1.35 31.09
CA LYS A 571 17.85 2.30 32.09
C LYS A 571 16.41 2.64 31.73
N PRO A 572 15.43 1.85 32.19
CA PRO A 572 14.06 2.06 31.77
C PRO A 572 13.44 3.30 32.44
N TYR A 573 12.54 3.98 31.73
CA TYR A 573 11.65 4.98 32.31
C TYR A 573 10.50 4.25 33.00
N ILE A 574 10.29 4.50 34.29
CA ILE A 574 9.35 3.72 35.10
C ILE A 574 8.29 4.65 35.67
N THR A 575 7.02 4.33 35.43
CA THR A 575 5.87 5.09 35.96
C THR A 575 4.79 4.13 36.45
N ARG A 576 4.42 4.24 37.74
CA ARG A 576 3.35 3.40 38.34
C ARG A 576 3.56 1.89 38.12
N VAL A 577 4.76 1.43 38.46
CA VAL A 577 5.14 0.00 38.44
C VAL A 577 5.63 -0.38 39.83
N ALA A 578 5.23 -1.55 40.33
CA ALA A 578 5.68 -2.03 41.63
C ALA A 578 7.23 -2.16 41.68
N ASN A 579 7.85 -1.78 42.81
CA ASN A 579 9.31 -1.77 42.96
C ASN A 579 9.98 -3.11 42.58
N ALA A 580 9.33 -4.24 42.86
CA ALA A 580 9.83 -5.57 42.52
C ALA A 580 9.98 -5.80 41.00
N LEU A 581 9.20 -5.09 40.19
CA LEU A 581 9.23 -5.13 38.73
C LEU A 581 10.04 -4.00 38.11
N ALA A 582 10.43 -3.01 38.92
CA ALA A 582 11.02 -1.75 38.47
C ALA A 582 12.53 -1.83 38.19
N CYS A 583 13.05 -2.99 37.79
CA CYS A 583 14.48 -3.19 37.50
C CYS A 583 15.42 -2.71 38.64
N ALA A 584 14.97 -2.78 39.90
CA ALA A 584 15.68 -2.22 41.05
C ALA A 584 17.01 -2.96 41.35
N THR A 585 17.21 -4.15 40.78
CA THR A 585 18.39 -5.00 40.95
C THR A 585 19.40 -4.80 39.83
N TRP A 586 20.05 -3.62 39.76
CA TRP A 586 21.28 -3.46 38.99
C TRP A 586 22.44 -2.94 39.87
N PRO A 587 23.58 -3.67 40.00
CA PRO A 587 24.66 -3.29 40.91
C PRO A 587 25.67 -2.27 40.36
N TYR A 588 25.56 -1.77 39.12
CA TYR A 588 26.57 -0.90 38.52
C TYR A 588 26.16 0.57 38.41
N SER A 589 25.91 1.19 39.56
CA SER A 589 26.07 2.63 39.72
C SER A 589 26.75 2.93 41.05
N ASN A 590 28.09 2.87 41.10
CA ASN A 590 28.97 3.64 42.02
C ASN A 590 30.42 3.13 42.02
N SER A 591 31.18 3.25 40.92
CA SER A 591 32.66 3.18 41.00
C SER A 591 33.40 4.21 40.13
N LEU A 592 32.83 5.41 39.94
CA LEU A 592 33.56 6.56 39.36
C LEU A 592 33.43 7.86 40.17
N ARG A 593 33.08 7.76 41.45
CA ARG A 593 33.18 8.88 42.41
C ARG A 593 33.81 8.43 43.73
N SER A 594 35.09 8.12 43.67
CA SER A 594 35.97 8.15 44.83
C SER A 594 37.37 8.36 44.29
N GLY A 595 37.74 9.63 44.11
CA GLY A 595 39.14 9.99 43.95
C GLY A 595 39.93 9.46 45.13
N ARG A 596 40.75 8.43 44.89
CA ARG A 596 41.84 8.06 45.78
C ARG A 596 43.13 8.38 45.07
N ASN A 597 43.89 9.27 45.71
CA ASN A 597 45.25 9.66 45.36
C ASN A 597 46.10 8.46 44.96
N LEU A 598 46.57 8.48 43.72
CA LEU A 598 47.67 7.66 43.24
C LEU A 598 48.99 8.37 43.60
N THR A 599 49.42 8.18 44.84
CA THR A 599 50.82 8.32 45.23
C THR A 599 51.13 7.21 46.23
N ASN A 600 51.77 6.15 45.72
CA ASN A 600 52.65 5.19 46.39
C ASN A 600 52.40 3.77 45.88
N LEU A 601 53.12 3.41 44.82
CA LEU A 601 53.60 2.05 44.58
C LEU A 601 54.77 2.11 43.59
N LEU A 602 55.84 2.78 44.04
CA LEU A 602 57.22 2.51 43.64
C LEU A 602 57.93 2.09 44.92
N THR A 603 58.00 0.79 45.18
CA THR A 603 59.06 0.06 45.91
C THR A 603 58.56 -1.34 46.27
N ARG A 604 58.88 -2.32 45.43
CA ARG A 604 59.59 -3.58 45.74
C ARG A 604 59.35 -4.62 44.67
#